data_AF-A0A7S2W7T3-F1
#
_entry.id   AF-A0A7S2W7T3-F1
#
_cell.length_a   1.000
_cell.length_b   1.000
_cell.length_c   1.000
_cell.angle_alpha   90.00
_cell.angle_beta   90.00
_cell.angle_gamma   90.00
#
_symmetry.space_group_name_H-M   'P 1'
#
loop_
_entity.id
_entity.type
_entity.pdbx_description
1 polymer ?
#
loop_
_entity_poly.entity_id
_entity_poly.type
_entity_poly.pdbx_seq_one_letter_code
_entity_poly.pdbx_strand_id
1 'polypeptide(L)'
;MRATAGGGALALLVLLAAVPGLQGLPWPVSTTYGSVDLNASVQFALQHLGAVEIPANISSSCGAELRWVQLPGSGYEIHFISTPALASDNFSFPDYVAYVEGLYGNLSQQTSATYDQFMDFHVGMITDDMTPFYESLTAAEVPFFMVAQSGYGFDLFVEIPGTGAILELTSKRLDSPVNITGWDICQDASHEQVLPAPALQPPAGDMPTLNWRKTTFAAPKAATAAAFSIKHLQANYMRQGHPGVWVRHCAKISWSEYNYTGPAGIPYQMHFVDGYSYPPYDSMNIVDFAEYQESVRDFEHDRWDEWANNRLTMFVEDLDPFIASLREDDVSFLLRKWEDSSLYSLIIDFSPLAGHVIELLSDQRPDEIGDDEPSVWNFCPVAA
;
A
#
# COMPACT_ATOMS: atom_id res chain seq x y z
N MET A 1 -18.28 -9.62 43.79
CA MET A 1 -17.94 -10.62 42.77
C MET A 1 -18.07 -9.96 41.42
N ARG A 2 -16.98 -9.36 40.92
CA ARG A 2 -16.91 -8.83 39.56
C ARG A 2 -16.49 -9.99 38.67
N ALA A 3 -17.33 -10.31 37.68
CA ALA A 3 -17.02 -11.30 36.67
C ALA A 3 -15.82 -10.78 35.86
N THR A 4 -14.71 -11.51 35.92
CA THR A 4 -13.61 -11.38 34.99
C THR A 4 -14.11 -11.86 33.63
N ALA A 5 -14.31 -10.93 32.70
CA ALA A 5 -14.43 -11.29 31.30
C ALA A 5 -13.12 -11.97 30.90
N GLY A 6 -13.17 -13.28 30.63
CA GLY A 6 -12.06 -13.97 30.04
C GLY A 6 -11.84 -13.38 28.65
N GLY A 7 -10.78 -12.58 28.51
CA GLY A 7 -10.27 -12.17 27.22
C GLY A 7 -9.86 -13.42 26.47
N GLY A 8 -10.74 -13.92 25.60
CA GLY A 8 -10.31 -14.81 24.55
C GLY A 8 -9.39 -13.98 23.68
N ALA A 9 -8.09 -14.28 23.72
CA ALA A 9 -7.15 -13.80 22.73
C ALA A 9 -7.73 -14.23 21.38
N LEU A 10 -8.36 -13.28 20.67
CA LEU A 10 -8.66 -13.44 19.27
C LEU A 10 -7.29 -13.34 18.61
N ALA A 11 -6.61 -14.49 18.56
CA ALA A 11 -5.42 -14.65 17.76
C ALA A 11 -5.76 -14.07 16.38
N LEU A 12 -4.83 -13.26 15.84
CA LEU A 12 -4.80 -12.95 14.42
C LEU A 12 -4.98 -14.28 13.70
N LEU A 13 -6.21 -14.58 13.28
CA LEU A 13 -6.51 -15.79 12.55
C LEU A 13 -6.12 -15.48 11.11
N VAL A 14 -4.83 -15.20 10.91
CA VAL A 14 -4.22 -15.55 9.65
C VAL A 14 -4.41 -17.06 9.61
N LEU A 15 -5.48 -17.49 8.97
CA LEU A 15 -5.65 -18.86 8.49
C LEU A 15 -4.55 -19.03 7.43
N LEU A 16 -3.29 -19.05 7.88
CA LEU A 16 -2.14 -19.54 7.15
C LEU A 16 -2.41 -21.04 7.04
N ALA A 17 -3.27 -21.41 6.11
CA ALA A 17 -3.12 -22.69 5.47
C ALA A 17 -1.73 -22.63 4.84
N ALA A 18 -0.73 -23.14 5.56
CA ALA A 18 0.64 -23.25 5.09
C ALA A 18 0.57 -23.80 3.67
N VAL A 19 0.83 -22.95 2.68
CA VAL A 19 0.80 -23.36 1.28
C VAL A 19 2.06 -24.20 1.10
N PRO A 20 1.96 -25.53 0.92
CA PRO A 20 3.13 -26.40 0.94
C PRO A 20 4.09 -26.00 -0.19
N GLY A 21 5.34 -25.67 0.15
CA GLY A 21 6.39 -25.35 -0.81
C GLY A 21 6.83 -23.87 -0.87
N LEU A 22 6.32 -23.01 0.01
CA LEU A 22 6.67 -21.58 0.07
C LEU A 22 7.71 -21.23 1.14
N GLN A 23 8.60 -22.16 1.48
CA GLN A 23 9.55 -21.96 2.57
C GLN A 23 10.41 -20.71 2.35
N GLY A 24 10.30 -19.74 3.27
CA GLY A 24 11.16 -18.56 3.40
C GLY A 24 10.90 -17.33 2.51
N LEU A 25 9.93 -17.32 1.59
CA LEU A 25 9.71 -16.13 0.74
C LEU A 25 8.69 -15.16 1.35
N PRO A 26 8.88 -13.83 1.22
CA PRO A 26 7.86 -12.85 1.62
C PRO A 26 6.57 -12.97 0.80
N TRP A 27 5.42 -12.89 1.46
CA TRP A 27 4.12 -12.69 0.79
C TRP A 27 3.30 -11.60 1.48
N PRO A 28 2.55 -10.78 0.72
CA PRO A 28 1.82 -9.65 1.28
C PRO A 28 0.61 -10.16 2.08
N VAL A 29 0.40 -9.56 3.26
CA VAL A 29 -0.72 -9.90 4.15
C VAL A 29 -1.60 -8.69 4.47
N SER A 30 -1.02 -7.50 4.49
CA SER A 30 -1.76 -6.26 4.65
C SER A 30 -1.07 -5.06 4.04
N THR A 31 -1.81 -3.96 3.96
CA THR A 31 -1.26 -2.62 3.77
C THR A 31 -1.79 -1.74 4.89
N THR A 32 -0.97 -0.82 5.37
CA THR A 32 -1.39 0.20 6.32
C THR A 32 -1.34 1.57 5.66
N TYR A 33 -2.36 2.38 5.94
CA TYR A 33 -2.43 3.77 5.53
C TYR A 33 -2.58 4.67 6.76
N GLY A 34 -1.83 5.77 6.77
CA GLY A 34 -2.19 6.92 7.59
C GLY A 34 -3.55 7.46 7.14
N SER A 35 -4.38 7.89 8.09
CA SER A 35 -5.70 8.46 7.78
C SER A 35 -6.05 9.62 8.71
N VAL A 36 -6.57 10.69 8.11
CA VAL A 36 -7.17 11.83 8.83
C VAL A 36 -8.66 11.63 9.11
N ASP A 37 -9.29 10.65 8.47
CA ASP A 37 -10.68 10.25 8.71
C ASP A 37 -10.84 8.73 8.62
N LEU A 38 -10.52 8.06 9.73
CA LEU A 38 -10.60 6.61 9.85
C LEU A 38 -12.00 6.08 9.52
N ASN A 39 -13.05 6.84 9.84
CA ASN A 39 -14.41 6.38 9.60
C ASN A 39 -14.73 6.40 8.11
N ALA A 40 -14.37 7.46 7.40
CA ALA A 40 -14.54 7.53 5.95
C ALA A 40 -13.73 6.44 5.23
N SER A 41 -12.46 6.21 5.60
CA SER A 41 -11.63 5.17 4.99
C SER A 41 -12.21 3.76 5.20
N VAL A 42 -12.68 3.45 6.41
CA VAL A 42 -13.34 2.16 6.70
C VAL A 42 -14.66 2.02 5.94
N GLN A 43 -15.52 3.04 5.97
CA GLN A 43 -16.80 2.98 5.28
C GLN A 43 -16.63 2.79 3.77
N PHE A 44 -15.64 3.44 3.17
CA PHE A 44 -15.27 3.19 1.78
C PHE A 44 -14.96 1.71 1.53
N ALA A 45 -14.08 1.10 2.34
CA ALA A 45 -13.71 -0.30 2.17
C ALA A 45 -14.90 -1.26 2.38
N LEU A 46 -15.74 -1.01 3.39
CA LEU A 46 -16.94 -1.82 3.65
C LEU A 46 -17.94 -1.73 2.48
N GLN A 47 -18.20 -0.52 1.98
CA GLN A 47 -19.24 -0.27 0.98
C GLN A 47 -18.81 -0.62 -0.45
N HIS A 48 -17.56 -0.31 -0.82
CA HIS A 48 -17.10 -0.42 -2.20
C HIS A 48 -16.14 -1.59 -2.44
N LEU A 49 -15.57 -2.19 -1.41
CA LEU A 49 -14.70 -3.37 -1.55
C LEU A 49 -15.33 -4.64 -0.97
N GLY A 50 -16.51 -4.53 -0.34
CA GLY A 50 -17.15 -5.65 0.36
C GLY A 50 -16.37 -6.14 1.57
N ALA A 51 -15.47 -5.31 2.11
CA ALA A 51 -14.66 -5.65 3.25
C ALA A 51 -15.51 -5.90 4.50
N VAL A 52 -14.93 -6.56 5.50
CA VAL A 52 -15.49 -6.68 6.84
C VAL A 52 -14.56 -6.04 7.85
N GLU A 53 -15.12 -5.32 8.82
CA GLU A 53 -14.31 -4.75 9.90
C GLU A 53 -13.88 -5.86 10.87
N ILE A 54 -12.60 -5.83 11.26
CA ILE A 54 -12.00 -6.77 12.20
C ILE A 54 -11.37 -6.02 13.38
N PRO A 55 -11.21 -6.66 14.55
CA PRO A 55 -10.55 -6.02 15.69
C PRO A 55 -9.10 -5.65 15.38
N ALA A 56 -8.67 -4.47 15.82
CA ALA A 56 -7.26 -4.13 15.84
C ALA A 56 -6.57 -4.88 16.98
N ASN A 57 -5.55 -5.68 16.64
CA ASN A 57 -4.75 -6.49 17.57
C ASN A 57 -3.51 -5.74 18.11
N ILE A 58 -3.56 -4.40 18.10
CA ILE A 58 -2.53 -3.54 18.67
C ILE A 58 -3.22 -2.52 19.55
N SER A 59 -2.75 -2.35 20.79
CA SER A 59 -3.21 -1.27 21.65
C SER A 59 -2.33 -0.03 21.44
N SER A 60 -2.90 1.17 21.59
CA SER A 60 -2.13 2.41 21.60
C SER A 60 -2.47 3.24 22.83
N SER A 61 -1.43 3.68 23.55
CA SER A 61 -1.54 4.46 24.78
C SER A 61 -1.45 5.98 24.55
N CYS A 62 -1.00 6.42 23.37
CA CYS A 62 -0.75 7.82 23.03
C CYS A 62 -1.89 8.48 22.24
N GLY A 63 -3.08 7.89 22.24
CA GLY A 63 -4.21 8.41 21.46
C GLY A 63 -4.09 8.15 19.97
N ALA A 64 -3.30 7.16 19.54
CA ALA A 64 -3.43 6.66 18.18
C ALA A 64 -4.74 5.89 18.05
N GLU A 65 -5.42 6.07 16.93
CA GLU A 65 -6.65 5.38 16.60
C GLU A 65 -6.40 4.40 15.46
N LEU A 66 -6.96 3.20 15.57
CA LEU A 66 -6.69 2.07 14.67
C LEU A 66 -8.01 1.46 14.21
N ARG A 67 -8.17 1.24 12.91
CA ARG A 67 -9.32 0.52 12.34
C ARG A 67 -8.85 -0.42 11.25
N TRP A 68 -9.19 -1.69 11.34
CA TRP A 68 -8.76 -2.70 10.38
C TRP A 68 -9.96 -3.28 9.65
N VAL A 69 -9.78 -3.55 8.36
CA VAL A 69 -10.76 -4.26 7.55
C VAL A 69 -10.09 -5.42 6.84
N GLN A 70 -10.84 -6.47 6.57
CA GLN A 70 -10.39 -7.64 5.82
C GLN A 70 -11.21 -7.78 4.53
N LEU A 71 -10.52 -7.96 3.41
CA LEU A 71 -11.14 -8.16 2.11
C LEU A 71 -11.71 -9.58 1.98
N PRO A 72 -12.90 -9.73 1.39
CA PRO A 72 -13.54 -11.03 1.23
C PRO A 72 -12.78 -11.91 0.25
N GLY A 73 -12.73 -13.21 0.54
CA GLY A 73 -12.12 -14.23 -0.32
C GLY A 73 -10.59 -14.33 -0.21
N SER A 74 -9.87 -13.21 -0.24
CA SER A 74 -8.40 -13.20 -0.16
C SER A 74 -7.88 -13.17 1.28
N GLY A 75 -8.66 -12.65 2.22
CA GLY A 75 -8.23 -12.46 3.61
C GLY A 75 -7.19 -11.35 3.80
N TYR A 76 -6.87 -10.61 2.73
CA TYR A 76 -5.94 -9.47 2.78
C TYR A 76 -6.51 -8.35 3.65
N GLU A 77 -5.68 -7.76 4.50
CA GLU A 77 -6.13 -6.73 5.43
C GLU A 77 -5.72 -5.33 4.94
N ILE A 78 -6.58 -4.35 5.21
CA ILE A 78 -6.27 -2.92 5.07
C ILE A 78 -6.39 -2.29 6.45
N HIS A 79 -5.30 -1.70 6.91
CA HIS A 79 -5.21 -1.06 8.22
C HIS A 79 -5.24 0.45 8.03
N PHE A 80 -6.09 1.14 8.78
CA PHE A 80 -6.13 2.60 8.83
C PHE A 80 -5.69 3.07 10.21
N ILE A 81 -4.77 4.04 10.24
CA ILE A 81 -4.14 4.52 11.47
C ILE A 81 -4.16 6.04 11.50
N SER A 82 -4.54 6.61 12.64
CA SER A 82 -4.36 8.03 12.92
C SER A 82 -3.43 8.21 14.12
N THR A 83 -2.34 8.96 13.95
CA THR A 83 -1.34 9.25 15.00
C THR A 83 -1.13 10.75 15.17
N PRO A 84 -2.13 11.51 15.63
CA PRO A 84 -2.01 12.97 15.73
C PRO A 84 -0.87 13.43 16.66
N ALA A 85 -0.45 12.58 17.60
CA ALA A 85 0.69 12.86 18.48
C ALA A 85 2.06 12.84 17.79
N LEU A 86 2.15 12.30 16.56
CA LEU A 86 3.37 12.26 15.75
C LEU A 86 3.43 13.38 14.70
N ALA A 87 2.38 14.22 14.63
CA ALA A 87 2.29 15.27 13.64
C ALA A 87 3.47 16.25 13.75
N SER A 88 4.14 16.48 12.63
CA SER A 88 5.19 17.49 12.50
C SER A 88 4.60 18.90 12.41
N ASP A 89 5.22 19.88 13.07
CA ASP A 89 4.84 21.30 12.98
C ASP A 89 5.15 21.91 11.59
N ASN A 90 6.06 21.30 10.82
CA ASN A 90 6.51 21.84 9.54
C ASN A 90 5.65 21.38 8.36
N PHE A 91 5.35 20.08 8.31
CA PHE A 91 4.52 19.44 7.29
C PHE A 91 3.99 18.14 7.87
N SER A 92 2.72 18.12 8.23
CA SER A 92 2.07 17.01 8.92
C SER A 92 1.39 16.05 7.93
N PHE A 93 0.98 14.86 8.39
CA PHE A 93 0.20 13.96 7.56
C PHE A 93 -1.13 14.59 7.05
N PRO A 94 -1.89 15.37 7.84
CA PRO A 94 -3.00 16.15 7.31
C PRO A 94 -2.65 17.14 6.20
N ASP A 95 -1.49 17.80 6.27
CA ASP A 95 -1.04 18.70 5.21
C ASP A 95 -0.76 17.92 3.92
N TYR A 96 -0.17 16.72 4.03
CA TYR A 96 0.03 15.80 2.91
C TYR A 96 -1.29 15.36 2.28
N VAL A 97 -2.25 14.88 3.06
CA VAL A 97 -3.55 14.43 2.54
C VAL A 97 -4.24 15.58 1.80
N ALA A 98 -4.32 16.76 2.42
CA ALA A 98 -4.93 17.93 1.79
C ALA A 98 -4.20 18.36 0.50
N TYR A 99 -2.87 18.22 0.48
CA TYR A 99 -2.07 18.50 -0.71
C TYR A 99 -2.40 17.55 -1.85
N VAL A 100 -2.29 16.22 -1.64
CA VAL A 100 -2.49 15.24 -2.71
C VAL A 100 -3.95 15.14 -3.16
N GLU A 101 -4.93 15.24 -2.24
CA GLU A 101 -6.35 15.34 -2.60
C GLU A 101 -6.61 16.59 -3.47
N GLY A 102 -5.90 17.68 -3.20
CA GLY A 102 -5.93 18.89 -4.03
C GLY A 102 -5.36 18.67 -5.44
N LEU A 103 -4.35 17.80 -5.59
CA LEU A 103 -3.80 17.41 -6.90
C LEU A 103 -4.78 16.51 -7.67
N TYR A 104 -5.36 15.52 -6.97
CA TYR A 104 -6.30 14.57 -7.55
C TYR A 104 -7.59 15.26 -8.01
N GLY A 105 -8.07 16.26 -7.28
CA GLY A 105 -9.28 17.00 -7.61
C GLY A 105 -10.47 16.07 -7.80
N ASN A 106 -11.06 16.05 -9.00
CA ASN A 106 -12.05 15.05 -9.37
C ASN A 106 -11.38 13.96 -10.22
N LEU A 107 -11.10 12.79 -9.62
CA LEU A 107 -10.48 11.67 -10.32
C LEU A 107 -11.22 11.24 -11.59
N SER A 108 -12.54 11.43 -11.68
CA SER A 108 -13.32 11.10 -12.88
C SER A 108 -13.20 12.12 -14.01
N GLN A 109 -12.53 13.25 -13.77
CA GLN A 109 -12.16 14.22 -14.80
C GLN A 109 -10.67 14.12 -15.17
N GLN A 110 -9.94 13.19 -14.55
CA GLN A 110 -8.52 12.99 -14.83
C GLN A 110 -8.31 12.48 -16.25
N THR A 111 -7.30 13.05 -16.89
CA THR A 111 -6.73 12.65 -18.18
C THR A 111 -5.31 12.17 -17.94
N SER A 112 -4.64 11.59 -18.95
CA SER A 112 -3.23 11.22 -18.75
C SER A 112 -2.32 12.42 -18.47
N ALA A 113 -2.73 13.63 -18.89
CA ALA A 113 -2.02 14.87 -18.60
C ALA A 113 -2.16 15.35 -17.15
N THR A 114 -3.06 14.73 -16.37
CA THR A 114 -3.33 15.13 -14.99
C THR A 114 -3.05 14.00 -13.99
N TYR A 115 -2.72 12.79 -14.46
CA TYR A 115 -2.12 11.74 -13.62
C TYR A 115 -0.82 12.28 -13.01
N ASP A 116 -0.78 12.34 -11.67
CA ASP A 116 0.36 12.90 -10.95
C ASP A 116 1.23 11.83 -10.30
N GLN A 117 2.42 12.24 -9.87
CA GLN A 117 3.43 11.35 -9.29
C GLN A 117 3.00 10.69 -7.97
N PHE A 118 2.05 11.26 -7.22
CA PHE A 118 1.60 10.70 -5.96
C PHE A 118 0.56 9.59 -6.18
N MET A 119 -0.10 9.54 -7.34
CA MET A 119 -0.93 8.40 -7.71
C MET A 119 -0.14 7.09 -7.80
N ASP A 120 1.19 7.15 -8.00
CA ASP A 120 2.08 5.99 -7.95
C ASP A 120 2.33 5.47 -6.51
N PHE A 121 1.73 6.05 -5.47
CA PHE A 121 1.61 5.44 -4.15
C PHE A 121 0.31 4.62 -4.05
N HIS A 122 0.30 3.41 -4.60
CA HIS A 122 -0.89 2.57 -4.60
C HIS A 122 -0.63 1.09 -4.41
N VAL A 123 -1.63 0.40 -3.85
CA VAL A 123 -1.73 -1.06 -3.92
C VAL A 123 -2.53 -1.44 -5.15
N GLY A 124 -2.01 -2.37 -5.94
CA GLY A 124 -2.70 -2.97 -7.07
C GLY A 124 -3.29 -4.31 -6.72
N MET A 125 -4.59 -4.45 -6.95
CA MET A 125 -5.36 -5.68 -6.77
C MET A 125 -5.89 -6.18 -8.10
N ILE A 126 -6.11 -7.49 -8.19
CA ILE A 126 -6.67 -8.14 -9.36
C ILE A 126 -7.96 -8.87 -9.00
N THR A 127 -8.92 -8.79 -9.91
CA THR A 127 -10.22 -9.47 -9.78
C THR A 127 -10.66 -10.05 -11.12
N ASP A 128 -11.43 -11.14 -11.06
CA ASP A 128 -11.95 -11.80 -12.25
C ASP A 128 -13.04 -10.98 -12.96
N ASP A 129 -13.70 -10.08 -12.24
CA ASP A 129 -14.77 -9.22 -12.76
C ASP A 129 -14.77 -7.86 -12.05
N MET A 130 -14.45 -6.78 -12.77
CA MET A 130 -14.44 -5.43 -12.21
C MET A 130 -15.83 -4.79 -12.17
N THR A 131 -16.81 -5.35 -12.86
CA THR A 131 -18.13 -4.74 -13.07
C THR A 131 -18.79 -4.30 -11.76
N PRO A 132 -18.85 -5.12 -10.69
CA PRO A 132 -19.50 -4.72 -9.44
C PRO A 132 -18.83 -3.53 -8.74
N PHE A 133 -17.49 -3.42 -8.82
CA PHE A 133 -16.75 -2.29 -8.26
C PHE A 133 -17.05 -1.00 -9.03
N TYR A 134 -16.99 -1.07 -10.36
CA TYR A 134 -17.32 0.05 -11.24
C TYR A 134 -18.74 0.56 -10.99
N GLU A 135 -19.73 -0.34 -10.93
CA GLU A 135 -21.13 0.01 -10.72
C GLU A 135 -21.37 0.61 -9.33
N SER A 136 -20.74 0.06 -8.29
CA SER A 136 -20.81 0.56 -6.92
C SER A 136 -20.27 1.99 -6.81
N LEU A 137 -19.09 2.25 -7.35
CA LEU A 137 -18.46 3.59 -7.33
C LEU A 137 -19.26 4.60 -8.16
N THR A 138 -19.73 4.20 -9.34
CA THR A 138 -20.57 5.06 -10.20
C THR A 138 -21.88 5.44 -9.51
N ALA A 139 -22.56 4.46 -8.90
CA ALA A 139 -23.84 4.68 -8.22
C ALA A 139 -23.71 5.59 -6.99
N ALA A 140 -22.56 5.58 -6.33
CA ALA A 140 -22.25 6.41 -5.17
C ALA A 140 -21.59 7.75 -5.54
N GLU A 141 -21.43 8.05 -6.83
CA GLU A 141 -20.74 9.24 -7.34
C GLU A 141 -19.31 9.40 -6.76
N VAL A 142 -18.64 8.27 -6.46
CA VAL A 142 -17.25 8.27 -5.99
C VAL A 142 -16.33 8.54 -7.18
N PRO A 143 -15.46 9.57 -7.13
CA PRO A 143 -14.51 9.83 -8.20
C PRO A 143 -13.51 8.68 -8.37
N PHE A 144 -13.38 8.19 -9.60
CA PHE A 144 -12.37 7.22 -9.99
C PHE A 144 -11.87 7.52 -11.41
N PHE A 145 -10.66 7.07 -11.72
CA PHE A 145 -10.02 7.13 -13.03
C PHE A 145 -9.90 5.71 -13.60
N MET A 146 -10.16 5.51 -14.90
CA MET A 146 -10.01 4.18 -15.53
C MET A 146 -9.16 4.24 -16.79
N VAL A 147 -8.47 3.15 -17.10
CA VAL A 147 -7.70 3.00 -18.34
C VAL A 147 -7.82 1.60 -18.92
N ALA A 148 -7.76 1.50 -20.24
CA ALA A 148 -7.66 0.23 -20.93
C ALA A 148 -6.18 -0.09 -21.19
N GLN A 149 -5.69 -1.17 -20.60
CA GLN A 149 -4.36 -1.69 -20.87
C GLN A 149 -4.38 -2.56 -22.12
N SER A 150 -3.59 -2.20 -23.13
CA SER A 150 -3.47 -2.96 -24.39
C SER A 150 -3.18 -4.44 -24.14
N GLY A 151 -4.19 -5.30 -24.32
CA GLY A 151 -4.08 -6.76 -24.20
C GLY A 151 -4.09 -7.32 -22.78
N TYR A 152 -4.18 -6.48 -21.74
CA TYR A 152 -4.14 -6.92 -20.34
C TYR A 152 -5.46 -6.77 -19.59
N GLY A 153 -6.32 -5.83 -20.00
CA GLY A 153 -7.62 -5.60 -19.38
C GLY A 153 -7.85 -4.12 -19.09
N PHE A 154 -8.51 -3.86 -17.97
CA PHE A 154 -8.84 -2.54 -17.46
C PHE A 154 -8.16 -2.34 -16.12
N ASP A 155 -7.71 -1.12 -15.85
CA ASP A 155 -7.38 -0.66 -14.51
C ASP A 155 -8.37 0.42 -14.07
N LEU A 156 -8.74 0.39 -12.80
CA LEU A 156 -9.53 1.40 -12.11
C LEU A 156 -8.72 1.91 -10.93
N PHE A 157 -8.48 3.21 -10.88
CA PHE A 157 -7.80 3.91 -9.81
C PHE A 157 -8.84 4.70 -9.01
N VAL A 158 -8.88 4.47 -7.71
CA VAL A 158 -9.80 5.16 -6.80
C VAL A 158 -9.06 5.56 -5.55
N GLU A 159 -9.32 6.76 -5.05
CA GLU A 159 -8.77 7.23 -3.79
C GLU A 159 -9.49 6.58 -2.59
N ILE A 160 -8.72 6.23 -1.56
CA ILE A 160 -9.29 5.89 -0.25
C ILE A 160 -9.43 7.19 0.56
N PRO A 161 -10.66 7.62 0.92
CA PRO A 161 -10.90 8.91 1.56
C PRO A 161 -10.04 9.15 2.81
N GLY A 162 -9.44 10.34 2.91
CA GLY A 162 -8.68 10.78 4.07
C GLY A 162 -7.29 10.16 4.20
N THR A 163 -6.80 9.44 3.19
CA THR A 163 -5.47 8.81 3.22
C THR A 163 -4.49 9.41 2.21
N GLY A 164 -5.00 10.07 1.16
CA GLY A 164 -4.22 10.45 -0.01
C GLY A 164 -3.68 9.27 -0.83
N ALA A 165 -4.06 8.03 -0.48
CA ALA A 165 -3.60 6.82 -1.14
C ALA A 165 -4.59 6.38 -2.24
N ILE A 166 -4.03 5.86 -3.33
CA ILE A 166 -4.81 5.30 -4.43
C ILE A 166 -4.87 3.77 -4.29
N LEU A 167 -6.00 3.18 -4.66
CA LEU A 167 -6.17 1.75 -4.89
C LEU A 167 -6.34 1.51 -6.39
N GLU A 168 -5.56 0.60 -6.96
CA GLU A 168 -5.73 0.13 -8.33
C GLU A 168 -6.43 -1.23 -8.32
N LEU A 169 -7.52 -1.36 -9.07
CA LEU A 169 -8.16 -2.63 -9.39
C LEU A 169 -7.87 -2.97 -10.85
N THR A 170 -7.42 -4.19 -11.13
CA THR A 170 -7.21 -4.70 -12.48
C THR A 170 -8.16 -5.86 -12.77
N SER A 171 -8.74 -5.89 -13.98
CA SER A 171 -9.49 -7.06 -14.45
C SER A 171 -9.48 -7.16 -15.97
N LYS A 172 -9.63 -8.38 -16.49
CA LYS A 172 -9.87 -8.62 -17.92
C LYS A 172 -11.34 -8.44 -18.31
N ARG A 173 -12.25 -8.37 -17.33
CA ARG A 173 -13.69 -8.30 -17.56
C ARG A 173 -14.27 -7.03 -16.96
N LEU A 174 -15.02 -6.33 -17.79
CA LEU A 174 -15.87 -5.20 -17.46
C LEU A 174 -17.05 -5.26 -18.43
N ASP A 175 -18.23 -5.62 -17.94
CA ASP A 175 -19.42 -5.82 -18.80
C ASP A 175 -20.18 -4.49 -19.05
N SER A 176 -19.76 -3.41 -18.40
CA SER A 176 -20.36 -2.07 -18.55
C SER A 176 -19.98 -1.42 -19.89
N PRO A 177 -20.91 -0.70 -20.55
CA PRO A 177 -20.68 -0.05 -21.85
C PRO A 177 -19.83 1.24 -21.71
N VAL A 178 -18.64 1.13 -21.14
CA VAL A 178 -17.71 2.26 -20.97
C VAL A 178 -16.78 2.32 -22.17
N ASN A 179 -16.72 3.47 -22.83
CA ASN A 179 -15.73 3.72 -23.87
C ASN A 179 -14.41 4.14 -23.22
N ILE A 180 -13.61 3.16 -22.80
CA ILE A 180 -12.31 3.41 -22.17
C ILE A 180 -11.24 3.43 -23.26
N THR A 181 -10.56 4.56 -23.39
CA THR A 181 -9.46 4.71 -24.35
C THR A 181 -8.20 4.03 -23.83
N GLY A 182 -7.34 3.60 -24.76
CA GLY A 182 -5.99 3.17 -24.41
C GLY A 182 -5.24 4.29 -23.71
N TRP A 183 -4.42 3.94 -22.74
CA TRP A 183 -3.56 4.88 -22.02
C TRP A 183 -2.13 4.81 -22.54
N ASP A 184 -1.56 5.96 -22.86
CA ASP A 184 -0.14 6.15 -23.06
C ASP A 184 0.32 7.20 -22.04
N ILE A 185 1.01 6.76 -21.00
CA ILE A 185 1.55 7.63 -19.94
C ILE A 185 2.52 8.68 -20.49
N CYS A 186 3.13 8.43 -21.65
CA CYS A 186 4.10 9.31 -22.30
C CYS A 186 3.46 10.33 -23.26
N GLN A 187 2.17 10.21 -23.55
CA GLN A 187 1.48 11.13 -24.44
C GLN A 187 0.38 11.86 -23.68
N ASP A 188 0.27 13.17 -23.93
CA ASP A 188 -0.92 13.92 -23.56
C ASP A 188 -2.12 13.24 -24.22
N ALA A 189 -2.92 12.55 -23.43
CA ALA A 189 -4.21 12.08 -23.86
C ALA A 189 -5.06 13.33 -23.91
N SER A 190 -5.26 13.89 -25.11
CA SER A 190 -6.30 14.87 -25.41
C SER A 190 -7.72 14.28 -25.26
N HIS A 191 -7.94 13.39 -24.29
CA HIS A 191 -9.10 12.51 -24.22
C HIS A 191 -9.90 12.82 -22.97
N GLU A 192 -11.03 13.48 -23.18
CA GLU A 192 -12.06 13.67 -22.17
C GLU A 192 -12.77 12.33 -21.96
N GLN A 193 -12.64 11.74 -20.77
CA GLN A 193 -13.51 10.65 -20.36
C GLN A 193 -14.89 11.22 -20.05
N VAL A 194 -15.82 11.02 -20.98
CA VAL A 194 -17.24 11.24 -20.68
C VAL A 194 -17.79 9.94 -20.12
N LEU A 195 -17.72 9.77 -18.80
CA LEU A 195 -18.48 8.72 -18.14
C LEU A 195 -19.97 9.08 -18.32
N PRO A 196 -20.79 8.20 -18.93
CA PRO A 196 -22.23 8.39 -18.85
C PRO A 196 -22.61 8.42 -17.36
N ALA A 197 -23.60 9.22 -17.00
CA ALA A 197 -24.24 9.15 -15.68
C ALA A 197 -25.46 8.23 -15.76
N PRO A 198 -25.32 6.91 -15.57
CA PRO A 198 -26.49 6.06 -15.40
C PRO A 198 -26.94 6.08 -13.94
N ALA A 199 -28.26 6.07 -13.74
CA ALA A 199 -28.87 5.67 -12.48
C ALA A 199 -28.71 4.15 -12.31
N LEU A 200 -27.50 3.69 -12.01
CA LEU A 200 -27.25 2.29 -11.62
C LEU A 200 -27.68 2.12 -10.17
N GLN A 201 -28.49 1.09 -9.92
CA GLN A 201 -28.69 0.64 -8.55
C GLN A 201 -27.42 -0.10 -8.11
N PRO A 202 -26.96 0.07 -6.87
CA PRO A 202 -25.81 -0.68 -6.37
C PRO A 202 -26.08 -2.18 -6.56
N PRO A 203 -25.07 -2.94 -7.02
CA PRO A 203 -25.27 -4.35 -7.31
C PRO A 203 -25.77 -5.08 -6.07
N ALA A 204 -26.89 -5.81 -6.22
CA ALA A 204 -27.38 -6.71 -5.19
C ALA A 204 -26.59 -8.03 -5.31
N GLY A 205 -25.45 -8.14 -4.62
CA GLY A 205 -24.63 -9.35 -4.63
C GLY A 205 -23.35 -9.23 -3.83
N ASP A 206 -22.69 -10.37 -3.61
CA ASP A 206 -21.37 -10.42 -2.99
C ASP A 206 -20.34 -9.79 -3.94
N MET A 207 -19.43 -8.98 -3.38
CA MET A 207 -18.34 -8.38 -4.16
C MET A 207 -17.37 -9.49 -4.63
N PRO A 208 -16.85 -9.42 -5.88
CA PRO A 208 -15.85 -10.37 -6.34
C PRO A 208 -14.59 -10.35 -5.46
N THR A 209 -13.85 -11.45 -5.44
CA THR A 209 -12.59 -11.52 -4.70
C THR A 209 -11.58 -10.52 -5.26
N LEU A 210 -10.97 -9.74 -4.38
CA LEU A 210 -9.80 -8.90 -4.66
C LEU A 210 -8.55 -9.61 -4.17
N ASN A 211 -7.68 -9.99 -5.10
CA ASN A 211 -6.39 -10.59 -4.77
C ASN A 211 -5.30 -9.55 -4.93
N TRP A 212 -4.31 -9.52 -4.05
CA TRP A 212 -3.15 -8.66 -4.22
C TRP A 212 -2.38 -9.04 -5.49
N ARG A 213 -1.86 -8.03 -6.19
CA ARG A 213 -1.05 -8.19 -7.40
C ARG A 213 0.30 -7.49 -7.25
N LYS A 214 0.27 -6.22 -6.83
CA LYS A 214 1.46 -5.38 -6.76
C LYS A 214 1.32 -4.31 -5.69
N THR A 215 2.43 -3.70 -5.31
CA THR A 215 2.44 -2.35 -4.74
C THR A 215 3.33 -1.47 -5.59
N THR A 216 2.81 -0.29 -5.92
CA THR A 216 3.51 0.76 -6.64
C THR A 216 4.00 1.81 -5.66
N PHE A 217 5.17 2.33 -5.99
CA PHE A 217 6.00 3.17 -5.16
C PHE A 217 6.54 4.30 -6.03
N ALA A 218 6.13 5.54 -5.75
CA ALA A 218 6.69 6.72 -6.37
C ALA A 218 8.11 6.96 -5.81
N ALA A 219 9.12 6.59 -6.59
CA ALA A 219 10.50 6.46 -6.13
C ALA A 219 11.45 7.28 -7.02
N PRO A 220 12.04 8.39 -6.52
CA PRO A 220 13.02 9.21 -7.24
C PRO A 220 14.19 8.45 -7.86
N LYS A 221 14.53 7.26 -7.32
CA LYS A 221 15.55 6.37 -7.88
C LYS A 221 15.03 4.94 -8.02
N ALA A 222 13.99 4.76 -8.82
CA ALA A 222 13.30 3.48 -9.05
C ALA A 222 14.23 2.26 -9.25
N ALA A 223 15.30 2.39 -10.04
CA ALA A 223 16.24 1.29 -10.29
C ALA A 223 16.97 0.83 -9.03
N THR A 224 17.31 1.76 -8.15
CA THR A 224 18.00 1.43 -6.91
C THR A 224 17.02 0.89 -5.86
N ALA A 225 15.78 1.39 -5.81
CA ALA A 225 14.73 0.81 -4.97
C ALA A 225 14.45 -0.66 -5.36
N ALA A 226 14.41 -0.97 -6.65
CA ALA A 226 14.33 -2.36 -7.13
C ALA A 226 15.59 -3.18 -6.78
N ALA A 227 16.78 -2.59 -6.84
CA ALA A 227 18.01 -3.28 -6.42
C ALA A 227 17.99 -3.60 -4.91
N PHE A 228 17.45 -2.70 -4.09
CA PHE A 228 17.26 -2.90 -2.65
C PHE A 228 16.33 -4.08 -2.37
N SER A 229 15.15 -4.14 -3.00
CA SER A 229 14.22 -5.26 -2.81
C SER A 229 14.81 -6.59 -3.26
N ILE A 230 15.59 -6.60 -4.34
CA ILE A 230 16.30 -7.80 -4.81
C ILE A 230 17.35 -8.26 -3.79
N LYS A 231 18.18 -7.34 -3.28
CA LYS A 231 19.27 -7.68 -2.36
C LYS A 231 18.78 -8.06 -0.97
N HIS A 232 17.92 -7.23 -0.37
CA HIS A 232 17.58 -7.34 1.05
C HIS A 232 16.26 -8.05 1.28
N LEU A 233 15.32 -8.02 0.33
CA LEU A 233 14.02 -8.68 0.48
C LEU A 233 13.91 -9.97 -0.32
N GLN A 234 15.00 -10.44 -0.94
CA GLN A 234 15.03 -11.67 -1.74
C GLN A 234 14.06 -11.65 -2.94
N ALA A 235 13.70 -10.45 -3.43
CA ALA A 235 12.93 -10.33 -4.65
C ALA A 235 13.79 -10.74 -5.87
N ASN A 236 13.13 -11.05 -6.98
CA ASN A 236 13.76 -11.40 -8.24
C ASN A 236 13.70 -10.22 -9.19
N TYR A 237 14.74 -10.09 -10.02
CA TYR A 237 14.72 -9.13 -11.11
C TYR A 237 13.65 -9.51 -12.13
N MET A 238 12.69 -8.61 -12.35
CA MET A 238 11.73 -8.73 -13.43
C MET A 238 12.20 -7.87 -14.60
N ARG A 239 12.41 -8.51 -15.76
CA ARG A 239 12.69 -7.78 -16.99
C ARG A 239 11.45 -7.00 -17.41
N GLN A 240 11.61 -5.69 -17.59
CA GLN A 240 10.54 -4.79 -18.03
C GLN A 240 9.94 -5.24 -19.37
N GLY A 241 8.61 -5.41 -19.39
CA GLY A 241 7.85 -5.81 -20.57
C GLY A 241 7.16 -4.68 -21.33
N HIS A 242 7.07 -3.47 -20.76
CA HIS A 242 6.30 -2.39 -21.39
C HIS A 242 7.10 -1.64 -22.48
N PRO A 243 6.64 -1.64 -23.74
CA PRO A 243 7.16 -0.75 -24.77
C PRO A 243 6.76 0.69 -24.41
N GLY A 244 7.75 1.55 -24.09
CA GLY A 244 7.53 2.95 -23.68
C GLY A 244 8.37 3.40 -22.47
N VAL A 245 8.82 2.45 -21.66
CA VAL A 245 9.52 2.68 -20.37
C VAL A 245 10.99 3.13 -20.51
N TRP A 246 11.47 3.22 -21.75
CA TRP A 246 12.79 3.78 -22.08
C TRP A 246 12.70 5.02 -22.97
N VAL A 247 11.50 5.55 -23.17
CA VAL A 247 11.36 6.88 -23.74
C VAL A 247 11.88 7.82 -22.66
N ARG A 248 13.06 8.41 -22.88
CA ARG A 248 13.81 9.27 -21.94
C ARG A 248 13.02 10.46 -21.37
N HIS A 249 11.74 10.59 -21.67
CA HIS A 249 10.95 11.79 -21.49
C HIS A 249 9.76 11.62 -20.55
N CYS A 250 9.39 10.42 -20.09
CA CYS A 250 8.15 10.23 -19.30
C CYS A 250 8.36 9.68 -17.89
N ALA A 251 8.68 8.40 -17.74
CA ALA A 251 8.93 7.79 -16.44
C ALA A 251 10.05 6.74 -16.54
N LYS A 252 10.87 6.61 -15.51
CA LYS A 252 11.71 5.43 -15.31
C LYS A 252 10.99 4.50 -14.37
N ILE A 253 10.71 3.30 -14.84
CA ILE A 253 10.04 2.28 -14.04
C ILE A 253 11.04 1.18 -13.74
N SER A 254 10.96 0.57 -12.57
CA SER A 254 11.68 -0.67 -12.25
C SER A 254 10.74 -1.64 -11.53
N TRP A 255 10.95 -2.93 -11.78
CA TRP A 255 10.13 -3.99 -11.24
C TRP A 255 11.00 -5.01 -10.54
N SER A 256 10.51 -5.52 -9.42
CA SER A 256 10.98 -6.75 -8.81
C SER A 256 9.78 -7.62 -8.46
N GLU A 257 9.97 -8.94 -8.40
CA GLU A 257 8.88 -9.87 -8.10
C GLU A 257 9.29 -10.94 -7.09
N TYR A 258 8.35 -11.39 -6.29
CA TYR A 258 8.55 -12.51 -5.39
C TYR A 258 8.06 -13.78 -6.09
N ASN A 259 8.85 -14.87 -6.02
CA ASN A 259 8.45 -16.18 -6.59
C ASN A 259 7.23 -16.81 -5.87
N TYR A 260 6.61 -16.08 -4.95
CA TYR A 260 5.32 -16.36 -4.37
C TYR A 260 4.22 -16.21 -5.43
N THR A 261 3.56 -17.31 -5.79
CA THR A 261 2.35 -17.26 -6.63
C THR A 261 1.13 -17.10 -5.74
N GLY A 262 0.54 -15.91 -5.74
CA GLY A 262 -0.62 -15.62 -4.91
C GLY A 262 -1.91 -16.28 -5.39
N PRO A 263 -3.04 -16.03 -4.71
CA PRO A 263 -4.33 -16.63 -5.05
C PRO A 263 -4.77 -16.35 -6.50
N ALA A 264 -4.30 -15.23 -7.08
CA ALA A 264 -4.54 -14.89 -8.48
C ALA A 264 -3.69 -15.68 -9.49
N GLY A 265 -2.85 -16.62 -9.05
CA GLY A 265 -1.99 -17.40 -9.93
C GLY A 265 -0.84 -16.61 -10.55
N ILE A 266 -0.50 -15.44 -9.98
CA ILE A 266 0.58 -14.57 -10.45
C ILE A 266 1.56 -14.22 -9.32
N PRO A 267 2.84 -13.99 -9.64
CA PRO A 267 3.82 -13.42 -8.71
C PRO A 267 3.37 -12.07 -8.14
N TYR A 268 3.66 -11.83 -6.86
CA TYR A 268 3.50 -10.49 -6.29
C TYR A 268 4.66 -9.58 -6.73
N GLN A 269 4.32 -8.35 -7.11
CA GLN A 269 5.25 -7.43 -7.75
C GLN A 269 5.46 -6.16 -6.92
N MET A 270 6.70 -5.66 -6.88
CA MET A 270 7.00 -4.30 -6.48
C MET A 270 7.27 -3.47 -7.73
N HIS A 271 6.60 -2.34 -7.82
CA HIS A 271 6.62 -1.46 -8.97
C HIS A 271 7.14 -0.09 -8.53
N PHE A 272 8.31 0.31 -9.00
CA PHE A 272 8.92 1.58 -8.61
C PHE A 272 8.89 2.53 -9.79
N VAL A 273 8.37 3.75 -9.59
CA VAL A 273 8.14 4.73 -10.65
C VAL A 273 8.79 6.06 -10.33
N ASP A 274 9.62 6.54 -11.25
CA ASP A 274 10.24 7.86 -11.22
C ASP A 274 9.70 8.67 -12.41
N GLY A 275 8.68 9.48 -12.15
CA GLY A 275 7.91 10.18 -13.19
C GLY A 275 8.44 11.57 -13.52
N TYR A 276 9.18 11.67 -14.63
CA TYR A 276 9.79 12.91 -15.11
C TYR A 276 8.83 13.84 -15.88
N SER A 277 7.78 13.29 -16.50
CA SER A 277 6.82 14.07 -17.32
C SER A 277 5.58 14.50 -16.57
N TYR A 278 5.39 14.06 -15.32
CA TYR A 278 4.27 14.54 -14.55
C TYR A 278 4.40 16.06 -14.39
N PRO A 279 3.32 16.84 -14.52
CA PRO A 279 3.38 18.29 -14.36
C PRO A 279 4.11 18.62 -13.05
N PRO A 280 5.20 19.41 -13.07
CA PRO A 280 5.81 19.85 -11.83
C PRO A 280 4.80 20.70 -11.09
N TYR A 281 4.42 20.28 -9.88
CA TYR A 281 3.61 21.10 -9.00
C TYR A 281 4.53 22.01 -8.19
N ASP A 282 4.21 23.30 -8.17
CA ASP A 282 5.08 24.36 -7.64
C ASP A 282 5.42 24.23 -6.13
N SER A 283 4.73 23.35 -5.39
CA SER A 283 4.84 23.25 -3.92
C SER A 283 5.65 22.06 -3.39
N MET A 284 5.59 20.87 -4.01
CA MET A 284 6.31 19.67 -3.53
C MET A 284 6.36 18.58 -4.59
N ASN A 285 7.57 18.25 -5.09
CA ASN A 285 7.74 17.10 -5.99
C ASN A 285 8.06 15.81 -5.23
N ILE A 286 8.12 14.65 -5.91
CA ILE A 286 8.38 13.36 -5.25
C ILE A 286 9.79 13.27 -4.65
N VAL A 287 10.76 13.97 -5.22
CA VAL A 287 12.12 14.07 -4.67
C VAL A 287 12.07 14.84 -3.36
N ASP A 288 11.43 16.01 -3.34
CA ASP A 288 11.30 16.84 -2.13
C ASP A 288 10.56 16.07 -1.02
N PHE A 289 9.50 15.34 -1.37
CA PHE A 289 8.73 14.55 -0.41
C PHE A 289 9.55 13.39 0.16
N ALA A 290 10.25 12.62 -0.68
CA ALA A 290 11.12 11.54 -0.23
C ALA A 290 12.26 12.05 0.68
N GLU A 291 12.90 13.17 0.29
CA GLU A 291 13.93 13.82 1.12
C GLU A 291 13.35 14.30 2.47
N TYR A 292 12.13 14.81 2.49
CA TYR A 292 11.46 15.19 3.72
C TYR A 292 11.20 13.98 4.63
N GLN A 293 10.61 12.90 4.10
CA GLN A 293 10.36 11.67 4.86
C GLN A 293 11.65 11.10 5.47
N GLU A 294 12.73 11.08 4.70
CA GLU A 294 14.05 10.62 5.17
C GLU A 294 14.64 11.55 6.22
N SER A 295 14.41 12.86 6.13
CA SER A 295 14.92 13.83 7.10
C SER A 295 14.30 13.71 8.49
N VAL A 296 13.08 13.16 8.59
CA VAL A 296 12.36 12.95 9.85
C VAL A 296 12.41 11.51 10.35
N ARG A 297 12.86 10.58 9.49
CA ARG A 297 13.04 9.16 9.82
C ARG A 297 14.23 9.00 10.77
N ASP A 298 14.03 8.24 11.85
CA ASP A 298 15.10 7.96 12.80
C ASP A 298 15.01 6.55 13.40
N PHE A 299 15.08 5.56 12.52
CA PHE A 299 15.05 4.15 12.91
C PHE A 299 16.30 3.73 13.71
N GLU A 300 17.44 4.40 13.52
CA GLU A 300 18.67 4.15 14.28
C GLU A 300 18.50 4.41 15.78
N HIS A 301 17.67 5.38 16.15
CA HIS A 301 17.38 5.70 17.55
C HIS A 301 16.00 5.18 18.00
N ASP A 302 15.52 4.11 17.37
CA ASP A 302 14.28 3.42 17.73
C ASP A 302 13.00 4.27 17.60
N ARG A 303 12.98 5.29 16.72
CA ARG A 303 11.87 6.24 16.62
C ARG A 303 10.92 5.91 15.47
N TRP A 304 9.63 6.02 15.77
CA TRP A 304 8.55 5.90 14.79
C TRP A 304 8.04 7.30 14.41
N ASP A 305 7.96 7.57 13.10
CA ASP A 305 7.40 8.80 12.53
C ASP A 305 6.02 8.55 11.89
N GLU A 306 5.25 9.61 11.64
CA GLU A 306 3.90 9.48 11.07
C GLU A 306 3.88 8.93 9.63
N TRP A 307 4.96 9.07 8.87
CA TRP A 307 5.06 8.60 7.48
C TRP A 307 5.25 7.09 7.41
N ALA A 308 5.82 6.49 8.46
CA ALA A 308 5.90 5.04 8.65
C ALA A 308 4.54 4.33 8.70
N ASN A 309 3.46 5.08 8.93
CA ASN A 309 2.11 4.52 8.92
C ASN A 309 1.68 4.06 7.53
N ASN A 310 2.23 4.65 6.46
CA ASN A 310 2.05 4.15 5.10
C ASN A 310 3.06 3.04 4.83
N ARG A 311 2.63 1.78 4.91
CA ARG A 311 3.53 0.64 4.71
C ARG A 311 2.85 -0.57 4.11
N LEU A 312 3.63 -1.36 3.38
CA LEU A 312 3.29 -2.71 2.98
C LEU A 312 3.73 -3.68 4.07
N THR A 313 2.86 -4.60 4.49
CA THR A 313 3.24 -5.68 5.40
C THR A 313 3.25 -7.02 4.68
N MET A 314 4.37 -7.71 4.76
CA MET A 314 4.58 -9.05 4.19
C MET A 314 4.89 -10.03 5.31
N PHE A 315 4.32 -11.22 5.27
CA PHE A 315 4.71 -12.29 6.17
C PHE A 315 5.92 -13.04 5.60
N VAL A 316 6.82 -13.45 6.49
CA VAL A 316 7.96 -14.35 6.23
C VAL A 316 8.03 -15.39 7.34
N GLU A 317 8.53 -16.58 7.02
CA GLU A 317 8.72 -17.64 8.03
C GLU A 317 9.81 -17.26 9.05
N ASP A 318 10.90 -16.65 8.58
CA ASP A 318 12.08 -16.34 9.39
C ASP A 318 12.62 -14.93 9.04
N LEU A 319 12.84 -14.11 10.06
CA LEU A 319 13.39 -12.75 9.92
C LEU A 319 14.92 -12.71 9.87
N ASP A 320 15.62 -13.74 10.37
CA ASP A 320 17.08 -13.71 10.52
C ASP A 320 17.84 -13.48 9.19
N PRO A 321 17.46 -14.11 8.05
CA PRO A 321 18.12 -13.83 6.77
C PRO A 321 18.02 -12.36 6.34
N PHE A 322 16.90 -11.71 6.65
CA PHE A 322 16.66 -10.31 6.31
C PHE A 322 17.45 -9.38 7.23
N ILE A 323 17.45 -9.65 8.54
CA ILE A 323 18.24 -8.92 9.53
C ILE A 323 19.73 -8.99 9.20
N ALA A 324 20.25 -10.18 8.90
CA ALA A 324 21.65 -10.38 8.54
C ALA A 324 22.03 -9.58 7.29
N SER A 325 21.19 -9.60 6.25
CA SER A 325 21.40 -8.85 5.00
C SER A 325 21.40 -7.32 5.21
N LEU A 326 20.51 -6.81 6.05
CA LEU A 326 20.46 -5.37 6.38
C LEU A 326 21.70 -4.94 7.18
N ARG A 327 22.12 -5.74 8.17
CA ARG A 327 23.32 -5.48 8.97
C ARG A 327 24.62 -5.51 8.16
N GLU A 328 24.71 -6.39 7.15
CA GLU A 328 25.88 -6.47 6.27
C GLU A 328 26.15 -5.13 5.56
N ASP A 329 25.09 -4.36 5.27
CA ASP A 329 25.13 -3.11 4.53
C ASP A 329 24.89 -1.86 5.40
N ASP A 330 24.83 -2.02 6.73
CA ASP A 330 24.56 -0.92 7.67
C ASP A 330 23.21 -0.22 7.38
N VAL A 331 22.20 -0.99 6.97
CA VAL A 331 20.84 -0.47 6.72
C VAL A 331 20.06 -0.42 8.03
N SER A 332 19.57 0.77 8.38
CA SER A 332 18.79 1.02 9.58
C SER A 332 17.39 0.42 9.50
N PHE A 333 16.95 -0.23 10.58
CA PHE A 333 15.63 -0.86 10.69
C PHE A 333 15.11 -0.79 12.12
N LEU A 334 13.80 -0.96 12.29
CA LEU A 334 13.17 -1.19 13.60
C LEU A 334 12.81 -2.66 13.75
N LEU A 335 12.97 -3.19 14.95
CA LEU A 335 12.42 -4.49 15.32
C LEU A 335 11.40 -4.30 16.43
N ARG A 336 10.21 -4.88 16.25
CA ARG A 336 9.11 -4.76 17.19
C ARG A 336 8.48 -6.11 17.49
N LYS A 337 7.92 -6.23 18.69
CA LYS A 337 7.06 -7.35 19.07
C LYS A 337 5.61 -6.87 19.17
N TRP A 338 4.68 -7.59 18.57
CA TRP A 338 3.26 -7.28 18.72
C TRP A 338 2.81 -7.60 20.15
N GLU A 339 2.12 -6.64 20.78
CA GLU A 339 1.64 -6.81 22.15
C GLU A 339 0.73 -8.04 22.25
N ASP A 340 0.93 -8.84 23.30
CA ASP A 340 0.15 -10.06 23.56
C ASP A 340 0.09 -11.08 22.39
N SER A 341 1.07 -11.03 21.49
CA SER A 341 1.18 -11.90 20.32
C SER A 341 2.54 -12.60 20.25
N SER A 342 2.63 -13.65 19.43
CA SER A 342 3.90 -14.28 19.04
C SER A 342 4.57 -13.60 17.84
N LEU A 343 3.97 -12.53 17.31
CA LEU A 343 4.44 -11.89 16.09
C LEU A 343 5.57 -10.88 16.36
N TYR A 344 6.56 -10.93 15.49
CA TYR A 344 7.69 -10.02 15.41
C TYR A 344 7.68 -9.32 14.06
N SER A 345 8.03 -8.04 14.07
CA SER A 345 8.03 -7.18 12.90
C SER A 345 9.38 -6.53 12.70
N LEU A 346 9.96 -6.73 11.53
CA LEU A 346 11.11 -6.00 11.01
C LEU A 346 10.62 -4.89 10.08
N ILE A 347 10.78 -3.64 10.48
CA ILE A 347 10.36 -2.47 9.70
C ILE A 347 11.58 -1.85 9.03
N ILE A 348 11.48 -1.68 7.71
CA ILE A 348 12.57 -1.28 6.83
C ILE A 348 12.13 -0.07 6.03
N ASP A 349 12.96 0.96 5.97
CA ASP A 349 12.80 2.09 5.05
C ASP A 349 13.64 1.82 3.79
N PHE A 350 13.08 2.09 2.61
CA PHE A 350 13.78 2.09 1.32
C PHE A 350 14.64 3.37 1.16
N SER A 351 15.35 3.74 2.21
CA SER A 351 16.29 4.85 2.24
C SER A 351 17.58 4.48 1.48
N PRO A 352 18.27 5.43 0.82
CA PRO A 352 18.00 6.88 0.76
C PRO A 352 17.20 7.36 -0.47
N LEU A 353 16.18 6.62 -0.92
CA LEU A 353 15.74 6.73 -2.32
C LEU A 353 14.24 6.79 -2.58
N ALA A 354 13.39 6.63 -1.55
CA ALA A 354 11.97 6.37 -1.79
C ALA A 354 11.02 6.76 -0.64
N GLY A 355 11.51 6.84 0.61
CA GLY A 355 10.65 7.10 1.78
C GLY A 355 9.55 6.05 1.99
N HIS A 356 9.71 4.85 1.43
CA HIS A 356 8.73 3.77 1.51
C HIS A 356 9.07 2.82 2.66
N VAL A 357 8.05 2.44 3.40
CA VAL A 357 8.19 1.52 4.52
C VAL A 357 7.64 0.14 4.19
N ILE A 358 8.40 -0.88 4.52
CA ILE A 358 7.98 -2.28 4.46
C ILE A 358 8.14 -2.90 5.84
N GLU A 359 7.13 -3.65 6.24
CA GLU A 359 7.15 -4.49 7.43
C GLU A 359 7.23 -5.95 6.99
N LEU A 360 8.25 -6.67 7.47
CA LEU A 360 8.29 -8.13 7.42
C LEU A 360 7.82 -8.67 8.77
N LEU A 361 6.78 -9.49 8.74
CA LEU A 361 6.13 -10.07 9.90
C LEU A 361 6.44 -11.57 9.99
N SER A 362 6.77 -12.07 11.18
CA SER A 362 6.98 -13.50 11.43
C SER A 362 6.42 -13.88 12.79
N ASP A 363 5.97 -15.12 12.95
CA ASP A 363 5.63 -15.71 14.25
C ASP A 363 6.84 -16.41 14.91
N GLN A 364 7.99 -16.43 14.24
CA GLN A 364 9.26 -16.87 14.77
C GLN A 364 10.03 -15.70 15.38
N ARG A 365 10.53 -15.89 16.60
CA ARG A 365 11.46 -14.96 17.24
C ARG A 365 12.78 -14.99 16.45
N PRO A 366 13.35 -13.85 16.04
CA PRO A 366 14.67 -13.82 15.42
C PRO A 366 15.74 -14.30 16.41
N ASP A 367 16.70 -15.12 15.97
CA ASP A 367 17.87 -15.47 16.79
C ASP A 367 18.93 -14.36 16.75
N GLU A 368 18.96 -13.55 15.67
CA GLU A 368 19.91 -12.46 15.44
C GLU A 368 19.85 -11.33 16.49
N ILE A 369 18.84 -11.29 17.36
CA ILE A 369 18.70 -10.29 18.43
C ILE A 369 19.25 -10.73 19.79
N GLY A 370 19.82 -11.94 19.88
CA GLY A 370 20.38 -12.46 21.13
C GLY A 370 19.30 -12.67 22.19
N ASP A 371 19.60 -12.34 23.45
CA ASP A 371 18.69 -12.52 24.58
C ASP A 371 17.74 -11.33 24.81
N ASP A 372 17.99 -10.19 24.15
CA ASP A 372 17.17 -8.99 24.30
C ASP A 372 15.85 -9.14 23.54
N GLU A 373 14.74 -8.79 24.20
CA GLU A 373 13.43 -8.76 23.55
C GLU A 373 13.23 -7.41 22.83
N PRO A 374 12.67 -7.40 21.61
CA PRO A 374 12.40 -6.15 20.91
C PRO A 374 11.37 -5.31 21.67
N SER A 375 11.45 -3.99 21.52
CA SER A 375 10.42 -3.07 22.00
C SER A 375 9.04 -3.52 21.52
N VAL A 376 8.05 -3.48 22.41
CA VAL A 376 6.67 -3.72 22.02
C VAL A 376 6.23 -2.67 21.03
N TRP A 377 5.41 -3.07 20.07
CA TRP A 377 4.82 -2.18 19.09
C TRP A 377 4.12 -1.02 19.80
N ASN A 378 4.58 0.20 19.53
CA ASN A 378 3.89 1.41 19.95
C ASN A 378 3.93 2.42 18.80
N PHE A 379 2.81 3.09 18.56
CA PHE A 379 2.70 4.18 17.59
C PHE A 379 2.98 5.54 18.24
N CYS A 380 3.71 5.52 19.36
CA CYS A 380 3.83 6.65 20.24
C CYS A 380 5.18 7.32 20.06
N PRO A 381 5.24 8.66 20.17
CA PRO A 381 6.52 9.34 20.20
C PRO A 381 7.33 8.80 21.37
N VAL A 382 8.56 8.38 21.11
CA VAL A 382 9.52 8.09 22.17
C VAL A 382 9.79 9.42 22.86
N ALA A 383 9.67 9.44 24.20
CA ALA A 383 10.00 10.64 24.96
C ALA A 383 11.46 11.03 24.67
N ALA A 384 11.66 12.25 24.15
CA ALA A 384 12.95 12.78 23.74
C ALA A 384 13.95 12.93 24.89
#